data_AF-A0A3C1DJF8-F1
#
_entry.id   AF-A0A3C1DJF8-F1
#
_cell.length_a   1.000
_cell.length_b   1.000
_cell.length_c   1.000
_cell.angle_alpha   90.00
_cell.angle_beta   90.00
_cell.angle_gamma   90.00
#
_symmetry.space_group_name_H-M   'P 1'
#
loop_
_entity.id
_entity.type
_entity.pdbx_description
1 polymer ?
#
loop_
_entity_poly.entity_id
_entity_poly.type
_entity_poly.pdbx_seq_one_letter_code
_entity_poly.pdbx_strand_id
1 'polypeptide(L)'
;MTAAQGPSLRGRLMLGRPVLNRVDELRGDADRVAAFWADPRARVLVLFGDSVELESSALEPALRLAPTSEFSAERPAQAFLLGLDGDVPVFGLIDDSNSAAEADAGNRSSLRQIGASLSDRDSELITTTMALGNWHRTHPC
;
A
#
# COMPACT_ATOMS: atom_id res chain seq x y z
N MET A 1 -8.77 -40.56 -26.18
CA MET A 1 -9.43 -40.09 -24.94
C MET A 1 -8.62 -38.92 -24.41
N THR A 2 -9.05 -37.69 -24.66
CA THR A 2 -8.34 -36.48 -24.24
C THR A 2 -8.87 -36.06 -22.87
N ALA A 3 -8.06 -36.18 -21.83
CA ALA A 3 -8.42 -35.68 -20.51
C ALA A 3 -8.50 -34.15 -20.57
N ALA A 4 -9.69 -33.59 -20.41
CA ALA A 4 -9.87 -32.17 -20.22
C ALA A 4 -9.25 -31.78 -18.87
N GLN A 5 -8.10 -31.10 -18.88
CA GLN A 5 -7.58 -30.43 -17.70
C GLN A 5 -8.52 -29.27 -17.38
N GLY A 6 -9.36 -29.46 -16.36
CA GLY A 6 -10.12 -28.35 -15.78
C GLY A 6 -9.18 -27.24 -15.31
N PRO A 7 -9.65 -25.99 -15.22
CA PRO A 7 -8.81 -24.85 -14.83
C PRO A 7 -8.13 -25.14 -13.49
N SER A 8 -6.83 -24.82 -13.39
CA SER A 8 -6.06 -25.03 -12.17
C SER A 8 -6.76 -24.38 -10.96
N LEU A 9 -6.55 -24.91 -9.75
CA LEU A 9 -7.04 -24.27 -8.50
C LEU A 9 -6.60 -22.81 -8.39
N ARG A 10 -5.41 -22.48 -8.95
CA ARG A 10 -4.90 -21.11 -9.08
C ARG A 10 -5.75 -20.20 -9.98
N GLY A 11 -6.47 -20.76 -10.96
CA GLY A 11 -7.46 -20.05 -11.77
C GLY A 11 -8.86 -19.98 -11.17
N ARG A 12 -9.09 -20.59 -10.00
CA ARG A 12 -10.41 -20.62 -9.32
C ARG A 12 -10.48 -19.76 -8.06
N LEU A 13 -9.35 -19.34 -7.50
CA LEU A 13 -9.28 -18.50 -6.30
C LEU A 13 -9.06 -17.04 -6.68
N MET A 14 -10.11 -16.39 -7.20
CA MET A 14 -10.06 -14.98 -7.61
C MET A 14 -9.90 -14.01 -6.42
N LEU A 15 -10.31 -14.42 -5.21
CA LEU A 15 -10.23 -13.62 -3.98
C LEU A 15 -9.08 -14.03 -3.05
N GLY A 16 -8.35 -15.11 -3.37
CA GLY A 16 -7.34 -15.70 -2.48
C GLY A 16 -5.90 -15.40 -2.88
N ARG A 17 -5.69 -14.46 -3.81
CA ARG A 17 -4.40 -14.22 -4.44
C ARG A 17 -3.93 -12.82 -4.06
N PRO A 18 -3.18 -12.67 -2.95
CA PRO A 18 -2.61 -11.38 -2.63
C PRO A 18 -1.60 -11.03 -3.72
N VAL A 19 -1.71 -9.81 -4.25
CA VAL A 19 -0.77 -9.22 -5.21
C VAL A 19 0.56 -8.96 -4.51
N LEU A 20 0.51 -8.60 -3.22
CA LEU A 20 1.68 -8.45 -2.36
C LEU A 20 2.05 -9.75 -1.65
N ASN A 21 3.35 -10.04 -1.54
CA ASN A 21 3.82 -10.99 -0.54
C ASN A 21 3.83 -10.28 0.83
N ARG A 22 2.88 -10.60 1.71
CA ARG A 22 2.68 -9.90 2.98
C ARG A 22 3.81 -10.07 3.99
N VAL A 23 4.66 -11.08 3.83
CA VAL A 23 5.77 -11.42 4.73
C VAL A 23 5.37 -11.35 6.21
N ASP A 24 4.21 -11.92 6.54
CA ASP A 24 3.57 -11.80 7.85
C ASP A 24 4.48 -12.31 8.98
N GLU A 25 5.30 -13.32 8.69
CA GLU A 25 6.30 -13.87 9.61
C GLU A 25 7.40 -12.88 10.02
N LEU A 26 7.65 -11.84 9.22
CA LEU A 26 8.70 -10.84 9.48
C LEU A 26 8.17 -9.61 10.22
N ARG A 27 6.85 -9.49 10.43
CA ARG A 27 6.24 -8.29 11.03
C ARG A 27 6.69 -8.05 12.48
N GLY A 28 7.08 -9.10 13.20
CA GLY A 28 7.64 -9.01 14.56
C GLY A 28 9.16 -8.83 14.62
N ASP A 29 9.87 -8.93 13.49
CA ASP A 29 11.32 -8.77 13.41
C ASP A 29 11.66 -7.31 13.11
N ALA A 30 11.91 -6.53 14.16
CA ALA A 30 12.17 -5.10 14.05
C ALA A 30 13.41 -4.79 13.19
N ASP A 31 14.46 -5.60 13.28
CA ASP A 31 15.70 -5.41 12.53
C ASP A 31 15.48 -5.66 11.04
N ARG A 32 14.68 -6.68 10.70
CA ARG A 32 14.31 -6.96 9.31
C ARG A 32 13.45 -5.86 8.71
N VAL A 33 12.47 -5.36 9.46
CA VAL A 33 11.62 -4.25 9.00
C VAL A 33 12.45 -2.97 8.81
N ALA A 34 13.41 -2.70 9.70
CA ALA A 34 14.34 -1.58 9.55
C ALA A 34 15.23 -1.73 8.31
N ALA A 35 15.72 -2.94 8.02
CA ALA A 35 16.48 -3.22 6.82
C ALA A 35 15.66 -2.99 5.54
N PHE A 36 14.37 -3.36 5.53
CA PHE A 36 13.47 -3.06 4.41
C PHE A 36 13.22 -1.56 4.25
N TRP A 37 13.14 -0.79 5.33
CA TRP A 37 12.99 0.67 5.24
C TRP A 37 14.22 1.34 4.62
N ALA A 38 15.41 0.85 4.99
CA ALA A 38 16.68 1.35 4.49
C ALA A 38 16.99 0.95 3.03
N ASP A 39 16.20 0.05 2.43
CA ASP A 39 16.36 -0.32 1.03
C ASP A 39 16.01 0.88 0.12
N PRO A 40 16.92 1.34 -0.77
CA PRO A 40 16.64 2.46 -1.68
C PRO A 40 15.51 2.18 -2.69
N ARG A 41 15.15 0.90 -2.88
CA ARG A 41 14.03 0.50 -3.71
C ARG A 41 12.71 0.55 -2.97
N ALA A 42 12.71 0.65 -1.64
CA ALA A 42 11.49 0.67 -0.86
C ALA A 42 10.59 1.84 -1.26
N ARG A 43 9.29 1.61 -1.18
CA ARG A 43 8.25 2.55 -1.59
C ARG A 43 7.24 2.75 -0.47
N VAL A 44 6.69 3.95 -0.39
CA VAL A 44 5.76 4.39 0.63
C VAL A 44 4.52 4.95 -0.04
N LEU A 45 3.36 4.38 0.28
CA LEU A 45 2.06 4.98 0.00
C LEU A 45 1.67 5.84 1.20
N VAL A 46 1.43 7.13 0.99
CA VAL A 46 0.99 8.04 2.06
C VAL A 46 -0.53 8.16 2.03
N LEU A 47 -1.15 7.91 3.18
CA LEU A 47 -2.57 8.08 3.42
C LEU A 47 -2.80 9.39 4.17
N PHE A 48 -3.40 10.36 3.49
CA PHE A 48 -3.80 11.66 4.04
C PHE A 48 -5.28 11.60 4.43
N GLY A 49 -5.57 11.37 5.71
CA GLY A 49 -6.93 11.09 6.17
C GLY A 49 -7.51 9.83 5.51
N ASP A 50 -8.38 9.99 4.52
CA ASP A 50 -8.98 8.91 3.71
C ASP A 50 -8.61 8.96 2.21
N SER A 51 -7.63 9.81 1.86
CA SER A 51 -7.20 10.06 0.49
C SER A 51 -5.72 9.74 0.28
N VAL A 52 -5.34 9.49 -0.97
CA VAL A 52 -3.96 9.23 -1.40
C VAL A 52 -3.62 10.10 -2.60
N GLU A 53 -2.33 10.40 -2.79
CA GLU A 53 -1.85 11.09 -3.99
C GLU A 53 -1.79 10.13 -5.19
N LEU A 54 -2.14 10.67 -6.36
CA LEU A 54 -2.05 9.98 -7.64
C LEU A 54 -0.87 10.52 -8.45
N GLU A 55 -0.34 9.68 -9.32
CA GLU A 55 0.67 10.06 -10.30
C GLU A 55 0.10 11.08 -11.29
N SER A 56 0.70 12.28 -11.36
CA SER A 56 0.17 13.40 -12.17
C SER A 56 0.23 13.18 -13.68
N SER A 57 1.06 12.24 -14.15
CA SER A 57 1.30 12.00 -15.59
C SER A 57 0.70 10.68 -16.10
N ALA A 58 -0.08 9.97 -15.28
CA ALA A 58 -0.65 8.68 -15.66
C ALA A 58 -1.95 8.87 -16.48
N LEU A 59 -2.12 8.05 -17.53
CA LEU A 59 -3.32 8.06 -18.36
C LEU A 59 -4.54 7.47 -17.61
N GLU A 60 -4.26 6.50 -16.74
CA GLU A 60 -5.21 5.85 -15.82
C GLU A 60 -4.80 6.17 -14.38
N PRO A 61 -5.74 6.15 -13.41
CA PRO A 61 -5.42 6.39 -12.01
C PRO A 61 -4.36 5.41 -11.49
N ALA A 62 -3.23 5.95 -11.05
CA ALA A 62 -2.14 5.18 -10.45
C ALA A 62 -1.70 5.88 -9.16
N LEU A 63 -1.41 5.08 -8.13
CA LEU A 63 -1.01 5.62 -6.83
C LEU A 63 0.40 6.19 -6.90
N ARG A 64 0.60 7.37 -6.31
CA ARG A 64 1.94 7.92 -6.10
C ARG A 64 2.63 7.16 -4.98
N LEU A 65 3.79 6.57 -5.29
CA LEU A 65 4.61 5.83 -4.35
C LEU A 65 5.96 6.53 -4.15
N ALA A 66 6.14 7.16 -2.98
CA ALA A 66 7.35 7.89 -2.65
C ALA A 66 8.47 6.94 -2.19
N PRO A 67 9.75 7.17 -2.53
CA PRO A 67 10.86 6.44 -1.93
C PRO A 67 10.98 6.76 -0.43
N THR A 68 11.46 5.81 0.37
CA THR A 68 11.65 6.00 1.83
C THR A 68 12.59 7.16 2.16
N SER A 69 13.51 7.49 1.26
CA SER A 69 14.44 8.62 1.38
C SER A 69 13.78 10.00 1.45
N GLU A 70 12.51 10.15 1.04
CA GLU A 70 11.76 11.41 1.15
C GLU A 70 11.28 11.71 2.58
N PHE A 71 11.32 10.74 3.49
CA PHE A 71 10.75 10.87 4.83
C PHE A 71 11.83 11.02 5.92
N SER A 72 12.56 9.93 6.19
CA SER A 72 13.56 9.89 7.24
C SER A 72 14.44 8.65 7.11
N ALA A 73 15.67 8.71 7.64
CA ALA A 73 16.58 7.58 7.67
C ALA A 73 16.01 6.39 8.47
N GLU A 74 15.32 6.69 9.57
CA GLU A 74 14.61 5.71 10.39
C GLU A 74 13.12 5.66 10.03
N ARG A 75 12.47 4.52 10.23
CA ARG A 75 11.03 4.35 9.93
C ARG A 75 10.16 5.13 10.93
N PRO A 76 9.27 6.03 10.47
CA PRO A 76 8.29 6.67 11.34
C PRO A 76 7.35 5.66 12.01
N ALA A 77 6.86 5.98 13.22
CA ALA A 77 5.93 5.10 13.94
C ALA A 77 4.61 4.87 13.18
N GLN A 78 4.20 5.83 12.36
CA GLN A 78 2.98 5.78 11.53
C GLN A 78 3.17 5.02 10.21
N ALA A 79 4.39 4.52 9.93
CA ALA A 79 4.68 3.75 8.73
C ALA A 79 4.61 2.24 9.03
N PHE A 80 3.89 1.47 8.23
CA PHE A 80 3.71 0.03 8.43
C PHE A 80 4.16 -0.74 7.20
N LEU A 81 4.85 -1.86 7.39
CA LEU A 81 5.16 -2.77 6.29
C LEU A 81 3.86 -3.42 5.79
N LEU A 82 3.56 -3.20 4.51
CA LEU A 82 2.42 -3.84 3.82
C LEU A 82 2.83 -5.19 3.25
N GLY A 83 4.08 -5.27 2.78
CA GLY A 83 4.67 -6.48 2.22
C GLY A 83 5.74 -6.17 1.18
N LEU A 84 5.95 -7.12 0.27
CA LEU A 84 6.79 -6.98 -0.91
C LEU A 84 5.93 -7.03 -2.17
N ASP A 85 6.13 -6.04 -3.04
CA ASP A 85 5.65 -6.06 -4.42
C ASP A 85 6.76 -6.63 -5.31
N GLY A 86 6.64 -7.92 -5.64
CA GLY A 86 7.78 -8.68 -6.16
C GLY A 86 8.88 -8.76 -5.10
N ASP A 87 9.99 -8.06 -5.35
CA ASP A 87 11.14 -7.92 -4.44
C ASP A 87 11.24 -6.54 -3.79
N VAL A 88 10.31 -5.63 -4.08
CA VAL A 88 10.33 -4.25 -3.58
C VAL A 88 9.54 -4.13 -2.28
N PRO A 89 10.14 -3.70 -1.16
CA PRO A 89 9.40 -3.43 0.06
C PRO A 89 8.43 -2.27 -0.10
N VAL A 90 7.18 -2.45 0.32
CA VAL A 90 6.16 -1.42 0.28
C VAL A 90 5.61 -1.16 1.67
N PHE A 91 5.57 0.12 2.02
CA PHE A 91 5.07 0.63 3.28
C PHE A 91 3.83 1.50 3.06
N GLY A 92 2.94 1.53 4.04
CA GLY A 92 1.87 2.51 4.14
C GLY A 92 2.18 3.48 5.28
N LEU A 93 2.09 4.78 5.05
CA LEU A 93 2.32 5.82 6.04
C LEU A 93 1.01 6.57 6.29
N ILE A 94 0.58 6.67 7.54
CA ILE A 94 -0.57 7.51 7.91
C ILE A 94 -0.06 8.92 8.21
N ASP A 95 -0.53 9.90 7.44
CA ASP A 95 -0.31 11.32 7.74
C ASP A 95 -1.65 11.99 8.08
N ASP A 96 -1.96 12.01 9.37
CA ASP A 96 -3.13 12.70 9.92
C ASP A 96 -2.81 14.15 10.33
N SER A 97 -1.54 14.55 10.27
CA SER A 97 -1.05 15.89 10.67
C SER A 97 -1.70 17.00 9.85
N ASN A 98 -2.15 16.69 8.63
CA ASN A 98 -2.65 17.66 7.67
C ASN A 98 -4.12 17.42 7.25
N SER A 99 -4.93 16.79 8.10
CA SER A 99 -6.34 16.48 7.80
C SER A 99 -7.24 17.68 7.48
N ALA A 100 -6.79 18.91 7.73
CA ALA A 100 -7.56 20.15 7.54
C ALA A 100 -6.94 21.16 6.54
N ALA A 101 -5.73 20.94 6.01
CA ALA A 101 -5.13 21.91 5.08
C ALA A 101 -5.08 21.35 3.65
N GLU A 102 -5.81 22.04 2.78
CA GLU A 102 -5.70 22.03 1.32
C GLU A 102 -6.32 20.80 0.63
N ALA A 103 -7.65 20.77 0.58
CA ALA A 103 -8.40 20.05 -0.45
C ALA A 103 -8.17 20.62 -1.88
N ASP A 104 -7.27 21.60 -2.05
CA ASP A 104 -7.10 22.39 -3.27
C ASP A 104 -5.64 22.47 -3.78
N ALA A 105 -4.69 21.72 -3.20
CA ALA A 105 -3.25 21.82 -3.57
C ALA A 105 -2.65 20.56 -4.23
N GLY A 106 -3.40 19.45 -4.41
CA GLY A 106 -2.80 18.20 -4.90
C GLY A 106 -3.73 17.24 -5.63
N ASN A 107 -3.14 16.41 -6.48
CA ASN A 107 -3.77 15.29 -7.22
C ASN A 107 -4.15 14.15 -6.25
N ARG A 108 -4.99 14.43 -5.25
CA ARG A 108 -5.42 13.46 -4.22
C ARG A 108 -6.80 12.91 -4.54
N SER A 109 -7.04 11.66 -4.17
CA SER A 109 -8.33 11.00 -4.35
C SER A 109 -8.58 9.94 -3.29
N SER A 110 -9.84 9.79 -2.89
CA SER A 110 -10.29 8.72 -2.01
C SER A 110 -10.51 7.42 -2.77
N LEU A 111 -10.43 6.28 -2.08
CA LEU A 111 -10.72 4.96 -2.67
C LEU A 111 -12.12 4.89 -3.32
N ARG A 112 -13.10 5.62 -2.78
CA ARG A 112 -14.45 5.67 -3.35
C ARG A 112 -14.47 6.32 -4.74
N GLN A 113 -13.58 7.28 -5.00
CA GLN A 113 -13.53 7.99 -6.28
C GLN A 113 -12.80 7.19 -7.37
N ILE A 114 -11.74 6.46 -7.02
CA ILE A 114 -10.84 5.84 -8.00
C ILE A 114 -10.89 4.30 -8.02
N GLY A 115 -11.53 3.66 -7.04
CA GLY A 115 -11.41 2.21 -6.82
C GLY A 115 -11.84 1.33 -7.99
N ALA A 116 -12.74 1.79 -8.86
CA ALA A 116 -13.17 1.03 -10.04
C ALA A 116 -12.16 1.05 -11.20
N SER A 117 -11.20 1.97 -11.17
CA SER A 117 -10.21 2.20 -12.23
C SER A 117 -8.79 1.84 -11.81
N LEU A 118 -8.57 1.48 -10.54
CA LEU A 118 -7.27 1.06 -10.04
C LEU A 118 -6.92 -0.36 -10.51
N SER A 119 -5.61 -0.59 -10.71
CA SER A 119 -5.09 -1.95 -10.87
C SER A 119 -5.31 -2.79 -9.59
N ASP A 120 -5.27 -4.12 -9.71
CA ASP A 120 -5.37 -5.02 -8.54
C ASP A 120 -4.32 -4.70 -7.47
N ARG A 121 -3.09 -4.39 -7.91
CA ARG A 121 -1.96 -4.00 -7.05
C ARG A 121 -2.27 -2.76 -6.24
N ASP A 122 -2.66 -1.70 -6.94
CA ASP A 122 -2.92 -0.41 -6.31
C ASP A 122 -4.17 -0.49 -5.42
N SER A 123 -5.17 -1.26 -5.83
CA SER A 123 -6.36 -1.57 -5.02
C SER A 123 -6.00 -2.27 -3.71
N GLU A 124 -5.09 -3.27 -3.73
CA GLU A 124 -4.63 -3.93 -2.51
C GLU A 124 -3.86 -2.96 -1.60
N LEU A 125 -2.96 -2.14 -2.18
CA LEU A 125 -2.14 -1.19 -1.43
C LEU A 125 -2.97 -0.16 -0.66
N ILE A 126 -3.89 0.54 -1.35
CA ILE A 126 -4.73 1.55 -0.72
C ILE A 126 -5.71 0.93 0.28
N THR A 127 -6.32 -0.22 -0.05
CA THR A 127 -7.29 -0.87 0.85
C THR A 127 -6.62 -1.32 2.14
N THR A 128 -5.43 -1.94 2.03
CA THR A 128 -4.68 -2.40 3.21
C THR A 128 -4.21 -1.22 4.06
N THR A 129 -3.71 -0.16 3.43
CA THR A 129 -3.26 1.05 4.13
C THR A 129 -4.42 1.75 4.84
N MET A 130 -5.57 1.90 4.18
CA MET A 130 -6.78 2.45 4.79
C MET A 130 -7.28 1.60 5.96
N ALA A 131 -7.26 0.28 5.83
CA ALA A 131 -7.69 -0.62 6.90
C ALA A 131 -6.81 -0.46 8.15
N LEU A 132 -5.48 -0.45 7.98
CA LEU A 132 -4.53 -0.20 9.08
C LEU A 132 -4.72 1.21 9.66
N GLY A 133 -4.89 2.22 8.80
CA GLY A 133 -5.16 3.59 9.20
C GLY A 133 -6.39 3.73 10.09
N ASN A 134 -7.50 3.14 9.67
CA ASN A 134 -8.74 3.16 10.44
C ASN A 134 -8.63 2.38 11.75
N TRP A 135 -7.90 1.26 11.74
CA TRP A 135 -7.66 0.49 12.97
C TRP A 135 -6.85 1.31 13.99
N HIS A 136 -5.73 1.92 13.58
CA HIS A 136 -4.89 2.73 14.45
C HIS A 136 -5.62 3.94 15.05
N ARG A 137 -6.49 4.60 14.28
CA ARG A 137 -7.30 5.72 14.79
C ARG A 137 -8.33 5.29 15.83
N THR A 138 -8.84 4.06 15.72
CA THR A 138 -9.87 3.52 16.63
C THR A 138 -9.29 2.75 17.81
N HIS A 139 -8.00 2.39 17.76
CA HIS A 139 -7.28 1.66 18.79
C HIS A 139 -5.95 2.37 19.12
N PRO A 140 -6.01 3.57 19.72
CA PRO A 140 -4.82 4.27 20.17
C PRO A 140 -4.09 3.42 21.22
N CYS A 141 -2.79 3.23 21.01
CA CYS A 141 -1.91 2.48 21.91
C CYS A 141 -1.37 3.36 23.03
#